data_AF-A0A0F8WU88-F1
#
_entry.id   AF-A0A0F8WU88-F1
#
_cell.length_a   1.000
_cell.length_b   1.000
_cell.length_c   1.000
_cell.angle_alpha   90.00
_cell.angle_beta   90.00
_cell.angle_gamma   90.00
#
_symmetry.space_group_name_H-M   'P 1'
#
loop_
_entity.id
_entity.type
_entity.pdbx_description
1 polymer ?
#
loop_
_entity_poly.entity_id
_entity_poly.type
_entity_poly.pdbx_seq_one_letter_code
_entity_poly.pdbx_strand_id
1 'polypeptide(L)'
;MKQASCGAKTRGGTPCKHEAGWGTEHFGEGKCKLHGGASNGRPPIHGRYATVLKGKLRKRFEALNDDLDPLDLLPDLQVQRTLLTEYISRFPEDVNISGKDLKIISDLTRDVVRTAEKIVRMRNETVLTTAEIALIRVGMKELMKDYVDPDRHGAYLADLRAFIPGQPARIAS
;
A
#
# COMPACT_ATOMS: atom_id res chain seq x y z
N MET A 1 35.68 7.07 -12.16
CA MET A 1 36.29 7.58 -13.41
C MET A 1 35.56 8.86 -13.80
N LYS A 2 36.26 9.99 -13.97
CA LYS A 2 35.65 11.25 -14.42
C LYS A 2 35.21 11.11 -15.88
N GLN A 3 33.99 11.53 -16.20
CA GLN A 3 33.52 11.54 -17.58
C GLN A 3 34.14 12.72 -18.31
N ALA A 4 34.69 12.48 -19.51
CA ALA A 4 35.33 13.54 -20.29
C ALA A 4 34.32 14.52 -20.90
N SER A 5 33.06 14.12 -21.10
CA SER A 5 32.03 14.95 -21.73
C SER A 5 30.65 14.74 -21.10
N CYS A 6 29.77 15.73 -21.27
CA CYS A 6 28.40 15.75 -20.76
C CYS A 6 27.55 14.53 -21.14
N GLY A 7 27.86 13.85 -22.27
CA GLY A 7 27.15 12.65 -22.72
C GLY A 7 25.71 12.86 -23.21
N ALA A 8 25.16 14.07 -23.14
CA ALA A 8 23.82 14.40 -23.66
C ALA A 8 23.84 14.79 -25.14
N LYS A 9 22.68 14.71 -25.82
CA LYS A 9 22.50 15.25 -27.18
C LYS A 9 22.00 16.70 -27.10
N THR A 10 22.51 17.55 -27.99
CA THR A 10 22.01 18.90 -28.22
C THR A 10 20.63 18.86 -28.88
N ARG A 11 19.96 20.01 -28.97
CA ARG A 11 18.67 20.14 -29.67
C ARG A 11 18.75 19.74 -31.15
N GLY A 12 19.92 19.84 -31.77
CA GLY A 12 20.18 19.37 -33.14
C GLY A 12 20.54 17.88 -33.24
N GLY A 13 20.45 17.12 -32.15
CA GLY A 13 20.71 15.68 -32.12
C GLY A 13 22.19 15.27 -32.04
N THR A 14 23.12 16.22 -32.16
CA THR A 14 24.56 15.97 -32.04
C THR A 14 25.00 15.84 -30.58
N PRO A 15 26.09 15.12 -30.26
CA PRO A 15 26.60 15.03 -28.89
C PRO A 15 27.05 16.39 -28.34
N CYS A 16 26.79 16.63 -27.06
CA CYS A 16 27.26 17.80 -26.35
C CYS A 16 28.78 17.75 -26.19
N LYS A 17 29.46 18.81 -26.64
CA LYS A 17 30.92 18.93 -26.59
C LYS A 17 31.47 19.53 -25.29
N HIS A 18 30.61 19.93 -24.36
CA HIS A 18 31.06 20.41 -23.06
C HIS A 18 31.58 19.25 -22.20
N GLU A 19 32.53 19.56 -21.34
CA GLU A 19 33.01 18.66 -20.30
C GLU A 19 31.84 18.22 -19.39
N ALA A 20 31.98 17.03 -18.80
CA ALA A 20 30.98 16.54 -17.85
C ALA A 20 30.83 17.51 -16.67
N GLY A 21 29.60 17.75 -16.23
CA GLY A 21 29.34 18.70 -15.14
C GLY A 21 29.74 20.16 -15.41
N TRP A 22 30.02 20.55 -16.66
CA TRP A 22 30.39 21.92 -16.98
C TRP A 22 29.32 22.92 -16.50
N GLY A 23 29.72 23.90 -15.69
CA GLY A 23 28.85 24.91 -15.09
C GLY A 23 27.96 24.40 -13.95
N THR A 24 28.34 23.31 -13.27
CA THR A 24 27.64 22.71 -12.12
C THR A 24 28.61 22.50 -10.94
N GLU A 25 28.10 22.12 -9.77
CA GLU A 25 28.93 21.79 -8.59
C GLU A 25 29.69 20.46 -8.72
N HIS A 26 29.28 19.59 -9.66
CA HIS A 26 29.87 18.27 -9.90
C HIS A 26 30.70 18.24 -11.19
N PHE A 27 31.71 19.12 -11.29
CA PHE A 27 32.58 19.21 -12.46
C PHE A 27 33.38 17.91 -12.72
N GLY A 28 33.32 17.42 -13.95
CA GLY A 28 33.88 16.13 -14.37
C GLY A 28 32.90 14.95 -14.26
N GLU A 29 31.65 15.19 -13.86
CA GLU A 29 30.63 14.14 -13.68
C GLU A 29 29.28 14.55 -14.29
N GLY A 30 28.65 13.59 -14.99
CA GLY A 30 27.28 13.71 -15.48
C GLY A 30 27.04 14.84 -16.49
N LYS A 31 25.78 15.28 -16.58
CA LYS A 31 25.35 16.28 -17.57
C LYS A 31 25.83 17.68 -17.18
N CYS A 32 26.07 18.54 -18.18
CA CYS A 32 26.41 19.94 -17.94
C CYS A 32 25.16 20.77 -17.57
N LYS A 33 25.38 22.04 -17.17
CA LYS A 33 24.33 23.00 -16.84
C LYS A 33 23.24 23.13 -17.91
N LEU A 34 23.63 23.09 -19.19
CA LEU A 34 22.70 23.23 -20.31
C LEU A 34 21.84 21.97 -20.56
N HIS A 35 22.24 20.82 -20.02
CA HIS A 35 21.52 19.55 -20.16
C HIS A 35 20.99 19.04 -18.82
N GLY A 36 20.68 19.96 -17.90
CA GLY A 36 20.01 19.65 -16.63
C GLY A 36 20.93 19.18 -15.51
N GLY A 37 22.26 19.28 -15.66
CA GLY A 37 23.20 18.99 -14.57
C GLY A 37 23.04 19.93 -13.37
N ALA A 38 22.68 21.19 -13.61
CA ALA A 38 22.44 22.15 -12.53
C ALA A 38 21.02 22.06 -11.92
N SER A 39 20.15 21.17 -12.43
CA SER A 39 18.78 21.04 -11.94
C SER A 39 18.65 19.81 -11.05
N ASN A 40 18.19 19.98 -9.81
CA ASN A 40 17.91 18.91 -8.86
C ASN A 40 16.64 18.09 -9.23
N GLY A 41 16.30 18.01 -10.51
CA GLY A 41 15.02 17.50 -10.99
C GLY A 41 13.84 18.42 -10.67
N ARG A 42 12.67 18.12 -11.25
CA ARG A 42 11.41 18.77 -10.88
C ARG A 42 10.95 18.18 -9.54
N PRO A 43 10.65 19.00 -8.51
CA PRO A 43 10.10 18.48 -7.27
C PRO A 43 8.86 17.62 -7.54
N PRO A 44 8.66 16.52 -6.79
CA PRO A 44 7.44 15.72 -6.90
C PRO A 44 6.23 16.62 -6.72
N ILE A 45 5.35 16.65 -7.72
CA ILE A 45 4.16 17.53 -7.73
C ILE A 45 2.93 16.79 -7.19
N HIS A 46 2.99 15.45 -7.12
CA HIS A 46 1.89 14.58 -6.74
C HIS A 46 2.32 13.54 -5.71
N GLY A 47 1.36 13.06 -4.91
CA GLY A 47 1.56 11.99 -3.93
C GLY A 47 2.10 12.46 -2.58
N ARG A 48 2.41 11.49 -1.70
CA ARG A 48 2.80 11.69 -0.29
C ARG A 48 4.03 12.59 -0.10
N TYR A 49 4.96 12.58 -1.06
CA TYR A 49 6.20 13.36 -1.03
C TYR A 49 6.08 14.70 -1.76
N ALA A 50 4.87 15.08 -2.21
CA ALA A 50 4.68 16.38 -2.82
C ALA A 50 4.84 17.47 -1.76
N THR A 51 5.93 18.23 -1.87
CA THR A 51 6.18 19.43 -1.03
C THR A 51 5.16 20.54 -1.27
N VAL A 52 4.27 20.36 -2.26
CA VAL A 52 3.31 21.35 -2.76
C VAL A 52 1.87 20.99 -2.37
N LEU A 53 1.65 20.34 -1.22
CA LEU A 53 0.32 20.32 -0.61
C LEU A 53 -0.02 21.74 -0.12
N LYS A 54 -0.91 22.44 -0.84
CA LYS A 54 -1.29 23.84 -0.58
C LYS A 54 -2.60 23.94 0.22
N GLY A 55 -2.68 24.96 1.07
CA GLY A 55 -3.94 25.45 1.65
C GLY A 55 -4.69 24.46 2.55
N LYS A 56 -6.01 24.33 2.34
CA LYS A 56 -6.91 23.50 3.16
C LYS A 56 -6.55 22.01 3.15
N LEU A 57 -5.95 21.52 2.06
CA LEU A 57 -5.62 20.10 1.90
C LEU A 57 -4.44 19.70 2.80
N ARG A 58 -3.43 20.57 2.95
CA ARG A 58 -2.33 20.34 3.89
C ARG A 58 -2.80 20.29 5.33
N LYS A 59 -3.64 21.25 5.74
CA LYS A 59 -4.23 21.28 7.09
C LYS A 59 -5.06 20.03 7.39
N ARG A 60 -5.84 19.54 6.42
CA ARG A 60 -6.61 18.30 6.56
C ARG A 60 -5.72 17.06 6.63
N PHE A 61 -4.66 17.01 5.80
CA PHE A 61 -3.69 15.92 5.83
C PHE A 61 -2.96 15.86 7.17
N GLU A 62 -2.45 16.99 7.67
CA GLU A 62 -1.80 17.09 8.99
C GLU A 62 -2.75 16.66 10.12
N ALA A 63 -4.02 17.10 10.09
CA ALA A 63 -5.02 16.72 11.09
C ALA A 63 -5.43 15.24 11.06
N LEU A 64 -5.25 14.54 9.93
CA LEU A 64 -5.53 13.11 9.79
C LEU A 64 -4.34 12.25 10.23
N ASN A 65 -3.13 12.81 10.28
CA ASN A 65 -1.90 12.05 10.45
C ASN A 65 -1.60 11.67 11.90
N ASP A 66 -2.26 12.31 12.88
CA ASP A 66 -2.03 12.07 14.31
C ASP A 66 -2.96 10.99 14.91
N ASP A 67 -4.08 10.64 14.25
CA ASP A 67 -5.13 9.78 14.81
C ASP A 67 -5.49 8.54 13.96
N LEU A 68 -4.95 8.43 12.74
CA LEU A 68 -5.28 7.31 11.84
C LEU A 68 -4.13 6.31 11.76
N ASP A 69 -4.44 5.04 12.05
CA ASP A 69 -3.60 3.93 11.63
C ASP A 69 -3.47 4.00 10.09
N PRO A 70 -2.26 4.23 9.54
CA PRO A 70 -2.05 4.32 8.10
C PRO A 70 -2.42 3.04 7.33
N LEU A 71 -2.61 1.92 8.03
CA LEU A 71 -3.04 0.64 7.48
C LEU A 71 -4.55 0.39 7.62
N ASP A 72 -5.30 1.26 8.30
CA ASP A 72 -6.75 1.16 8.35
C ASP A 72 -7.39 1.90 7.16
N LEU A 73 -7.80 1.14 6.15
CA LEU A 73 -8.51 1.65 4.97
C LEU A 73 -10.04 1.67 5.14
N LEU A 74 -10.59 1.29 6.30
CA LEU A 74 -12.04 1.35 6.53
C LEU A 74 -12.62 2.75 6.35
N PRO A 75 -11.98 3.84 6.84
CA PRO A 75 -12.49 5.19 6.62
C PRO A 75 -12.54 5.57 5.14
N ASP A 76 -11.52 5.21 4.35
CA ASP A 76 -11.49 5.43 2.90
C ASP A 76 -12.64 4.70 2.19
N LEU A 77 -12.90 3.44 2.56
CA LEU A 77 -14.02 2.67 2.01
C LEU A 77 -15.36 3.32 2.33
N GLN A 78 -15.54 3.84 3.56
CA GLN A 78 -16.76 4.54 3.96
C GLN A 78 -16.96 5.82 3.14
N VAL A 79 -15.91 6.63 2.98
CA VAL A 79 -15.97 7.85 2.16
C VAL A 79 -16.32 7.51 0.71
N GLN A 80 -15.69 6.50 0.12
CA GLN A 80 -15.96 6.08 -1.26
C GLN A 80 -17.42 5.62 -1.43
N ARG A 81 -17.96 4.84 -0.49
CA ARG A 81 -19.37 4.42 -0.49
C ARG A 81 -20.31 5.62 -0.39
N THR A 82 -20.04 6.54 0.52
CA THR A 82 -20.84 7.77 0.67
C THR A 82 -20.83 8.60 -0.60
N LEU A 83 -19.67 8.79 -1.24
CA LEU A 83 -19.56 9.51 -2.51
C LEU A 83 -20.32 8.82 -3.65
N LEU A 84 -20.24 7.49 -3.74
CA LEU A 84 -21.00 6.72 -4.73
C LEU A 84 -22.51 6.88 -4.50
N THR A 85 -22.98 6.70 -3.26
CA THR A 85 -24.39 6.89 -2.90
C THR A 85 -24.86 8.29 -3.22
N GLU A 86 -24.11 9.32 -2.79
CA GLU A 86 -24.43 10.73 -3.06
C GLU A 86 -24.46 11.03 -4.56
N TYR A 87 -23.60 10.38 -5.36
CA TYR A 87 -23.62 10.54 -6.80
C TYR A 87 -24.87 9.91 -7.43
N ILE A 88 -25.22 8.69 -7.02
CA ILE A 88 -26.40 7.96 -7.52
C ILE A 88 -27.69 8.69 -7.12
N SER A 89 -27.78 9.21 -5.90
CA SER A 89 -28.97 9.93 -5.40
C SER A 89 -29.31 11.21 -6.17
N ARG A 90 -28.42 11.69 -7.04
CA ARG A 90 -28.69 12.84 -7.92
C ARG A 90 -29.60 12.50 -9.09
N PHE A 91 -29.76 11.21 -9.40
CA PHE A 91 -30.59 10.75 -10.49
C PHE A 91 -31.97 10.34 -9.95
N PRO A 92 -33.06 10.99 -10.40
CA PRO A 92 -34.42 10.51 -10.16
C PRO A 92 -34.64 9.13 -10.81
N GLU A 93 -35.58 8.34 -10.28
CA GLU A 93 -35.84 6.97 -10.73
C GLU A 93 -36.18 6.83 -12.22
N ASP A 94 -36.75 7.88 -12.83
CA ASP A 94 -37.22 7.87 -14.23
C ASP A 94 -36.30 8.64 -15.21
N VAL A 95 -35.04 8.89 -14.85
CA VAL A 95 -34.09 9.61 -15.71
C VAL A 95 -33.18 8.64 -16.46
N ASN A 96 -33.03 8.87 -17.77
CA ASN A 96 -32.08 8.15 -18.58
C ASN A 96 -30.65 8.62 -18.24
N ILE A 97 -29.87 7.75 -17.62
CA ILE A 97 -28.50 8.06 -17.18
C ILE A 97 -27.59 8.14 -18.40
N SER A 98 -26.83 9.23 -18.53
CA SER A 98 -25.92 9.40 -19.66
C SER A 98 -24.80 8.34 -19.63
N GLY A 99 -24.25 7.99 -20.79
CA GLY A 99 -23.10 7.08 -20.86
C GLY A 99 -21.87 7.57 -20.07
N LYS A 100 -21.71 8.89 -19.93
CA LYS A 100 -20.65 9.49 -19.11
C LYS A 100 -20.89 9.24 -17.62
N ASP A 101 -22.13 9.40 -17.17
CA ASP A 101 -22.50 9.15 -15.77
C ASP A 101 -22.42 7.67 -15.42
N LEU A 102 -22.87 6.79 -16.33
CA LEU A 102 -22.68 5.34 -16.19
C LEU A 102 -21.20 4.98 -16.02
N LYS A 103 -20.30 5.62 -16.78
CA LYS A 103 -18.87 5.42 -16.63
C LYS A 103 -18.38 5.87 -15.25
N ILE A 104 -18.82 7.04 -14.77
CA ILE A 104 -18.44 7.56 -13.44
C ILE A 104 -18.92 6.63 -12.34
N ILE A 105 -20.17 6.17 -12.39
CA ILE A 105 -20.73 5.21 -11.44
C ILE A 105 -19.92 3.92 -11.47
N SER A 106 -19.66 3.36 -12.66
CA SER A 106 -18.87 2.13 -12.80
C SER A 106 -17.46 2.27 -12.24
N ASP A 107 -16.80 3.41 -12.45
CA ASP A 107 -15.46 3.66 -11.94
C ASP A 107 -15.46 3.78 -10.40
N LEU A 108 -16.40 4.54 -9.82
CA LEU A 108 -16.56 4.64 -8.37
C LEU A 108 -16.88 3.28 -7.73
N THR A 109 -17.76 2.49 -8.33
CA THR A 109 -18.07 1.13 -7.87
C THR A 109 -16.83 0.23 -7.92
N ARG A 110 -16.03 0.29 -9.00
CA ARG A 110 -14.79 -0.49 -9.11
C ARG A 110 -13.78 -0.11 -8.02
N ASP A 111 -13.67 1.18 -7.72
CA ASP A 111 -12.75 1.67 -6.68
C ASP A 111 -13.18 1.21 -5.28
N VAL A 112 -14.48 1.24 -4.97
CA VAL A 112 -15.05 0.68 -3.72
C VAL A 112 -14.69 -0.81 -3.57
N VAL A 113 -14.87 -1.61 -4.63
CA VAL A 113 -14.56 -3.05 -4.60
C VAL A 113 -13.07 -3.28 -4.36
N ARG A 114 -12.20 -2.57 -5.08
CA ARG A 114 -10.74 -2.69 -4.91
C ARG A 114 -10.27 -2.33 -3.50
N THR A 115 -10.84 -1.29 -2.89
CA THR A 115 -10.51 -0.91 -1.51
C THR A 115 -10.96 -2.00 -0.53
N ALA A 116 -12.16 -2.56 -0.72
CA ALA A 116 -12.65 -3.67 0.10
C ALA A 116 -11.77 -4.93 -0.02
N GLU A 117 -11.36 -5.29 -1.23
CA GLU A 117 -10.45 -6.42 -1.48
C GLU A 117 -9.09 -6.23 -0.77
N LYS A 118 -8.55 -5.00 -0.79
CA LYS A 118 -7.31 -4.67 -0.08
C LYS A 118 -7.47 -4.82 1.43
N ILE A 119 -8.58 -4.34 2.01
CA ILE A 119 -8.88 -4.51 3.44
C ILE A 119 -8.90 -5.99 3.82
N VAL A 120 -9.59 -6.81 3.02
CA VAL A 120 -9.64 -8.26 3.25
C VAL A 120 -8.23 -8.87 3.19
N ARG A 121 -7.42 -8.47 2.20
CA ARG A 121 -6.03 -8.96 2.09
C ARG A 121 -5.17 -8.58 3.29
N MET A 122 -5.19 -7.31 3.71
CA MET A 122 -4.41 -6.83 4.86
C MET A 122 -4.83 -7.52 6.18
N ARG A 123 -6.12 -7.82 6.34
CA ARG A 123 -6.60 -8.62 7.47
C ARG A 123 -6.10 -10.07 7.41
N ASN A 124 -6.08 -10.67 6.23
CA ASN A 124 -5.59 -12.04 6.08
C ASN A 124 -4.07 -12.15 6.22
N GLU A 125 -3.31 -11.10 5.92
CA GLU A 125 -1.86 -11.05 6.13
C GLU A 125 -1.47 -10.89 7.61
N THR A 126 -2.39 -10.43 8.46
CA THR A 126 -2.17 -10.24 9.90
C THR A 126 -2.79 -11.35 10.78
N VAL A 127 -3.57 -12.25 10.19
CA VAL A 127 -4.17 -13.41 10.87
C VAL A 127 -3.32 -14.65 10.62
N LEU A 128 -2.94 -15.35 11.70
CA LEU A 128 -2.26 -16.65 11.61
C LEU A 128 -3.08 -17.59 10.73
N THR A 129 -2.49 -18.08 9.66
CA THR A 129 -3.09 -19.06 8.78
C THR A 129 -3.32 -20.38 9.52
N THR A 130 -4.25 -21.21 9.03
CA THR A 130 -4.49 -22.54 9.60
C THR A 130 -3.22 -23.41 9.60
N ALA A 131 -2.34 -23.24 8.61
CA ALA A 131 -1.07 -23.96 8.53
C ALA A 131 -0.08 -23.49 9.61
N GLU A 132 0.01 -22.18 9.87
CA GLU A 132 0.84 -21.63 10.93
C GLU A 132 0.34 -22.04 12.32
N ILE A 133 -0.98 -22.04 12.54
CA ILE A 133 -1.59 -22.57 13.77
C ILE A 133 -1.24 -24.05 13.96
N ALA A 134 -1.29 -24.85 12.89
CA ALA A 134 -0.92 -26.26 12.94
C ALA A 134 0.57 -26.46 13.27
N LEU A 135 1.45 -25.64 12.70
CA LEU A 135 2.89 -25.66 12.97
C LEU A 135 3.19 -25.31 14.44
N ILE A 136 2.56 -24.25 14.95
CA ILE A 136 2.68 -23.84 16.37
C ILE A 136 2.24 -24.99 17.28
N ARG A 137 1.14 -25.69 16.98
CA ARG A 137 0.66 -26.84 17.76
C ARG A 137 1.66 -28.00 17.79
N VAL A 138 2.29 -28.32 16.65
CA VAL A 138 3.31 -29.38 16.59
C VAL A 138 4.53 -28.99 17.42
N GLY A 139 5.00 -27.74 17.28
CA GLY A 139 6.11 -27.22 18.10
C GLY A 139 5.80 -27.25 19.60
N MET A 140 4.60 -26.83 20.00
CA MET A 140 4.15 -26.90 21.40
C MET A 140 4.09 -28.34 21.94
N LYS A 141 3.66 -29.31 21.12
CA LYS A 141 3.62 -30.72 21.51
C LYS A 141 5.02 -31.31 21.70
N GLU A 142 5.98 -30.90 20.89
CA GLU A 142 7.37 -31.35 21.03
C GLU A 142 8.02 -30.72 22.27
N LEU A 143 7.87 -29.40 22.47
CA LEU A 143 8.38 -28.72 23.67
C LEU A 143 7.73 -29.21 24.97
N MET A 144 6.47 -29.63 24.92
CA MET A 144 5.77 -30.19 26.09
C MET A 144 6.53 -31.39 26.69
N LYS A 145 7.19 -32.22 25.87
CA LYS A 145 7.93 -33.40 26.35
C LYS A 145 9.08 -33.04 27.28
N ASP A 146 9.66 -31.85 27.08
CA ASP A 146 10.85 -31.41 27.81
C ASP A 146 10.50 -30.57 29.05
N TYR A 147 9.31 -29.94 29.06
CA TYR A 147 8.96 -28.92 30.06
C TYR A 147 7.67 -29.17 30.85
N VAL A 148 6.88 -30.18 30.48
CA VAL A 148 5.63 -30.53 31.18
C VAL A 148 5.73 -31.95 31.71
N ASP A 149 5.27 -32.15 32.95
CA ASP A 149 5.15 -33.46 33.57
C ASP A 149 4.35 -34.43 32.68
N PRO A 150 4.88 -35.64 32.38
CA PRO A 150 4.20 -36.66 31.57
C PRO A 150 2.75 -36.93 31.95
N ASP A 151 2.43 -36.93 33.25
CA ASP A 151 1.08 -37.23 33.72
C ASP A 151 0.09 -36.09 33.42
N ARG A 152 0.60 -34.89 33.12
CA ARG A 152 -0.19 -33.69 32.81
C ARG A 152 -0.31 -33.41 31.31
N HIS A 153 0.36 -34.19 30.46
CA HIS A 153 0.33 -34.02 29.00
C HIS A 153 -1.09 -34.10 28.44
N GLY A 154 -1.90 -35.03 28.94
CA GLY A 154 -3.28 -35.21 28.48
C GLY A 154 -4.17 -33.99 28.77
N ALA A 155 -4.07 -33.43 29.98
CA ALA A 155 -4.81 -32.24 30.38
C ALA A 155 -4.38 -31.01 29.58
N TYR A 156 -3.07 -30.81 29.41
CA TYR A 156 -2.52 -29.71 28.61
C TYR A 156 -3.03 -29.74 27.16
N LEU A 157 -3.03 -30.91 26.51
CA LEU A 157 -3.52 -31.05 25.14
C LEU A 157 -5.04 -30.83 25.03
N ALA A 158 -5.81 -31.18 26.07
CA ALA A 158 -7.25 -30.92 26.12
C ALA A 158 -7.52 -29.41 26.22
N ASP A 159 -6.82 -28.71 27.11
CA ASP A 159 -6.95 -27.26 27.29
C ASP A 159 -6.51 -26.49 26.04
N LEU A 160 -5.40 -26.89 25.41
CA LEU A 160 -4.91 -26.29 24.17
C LEU A 160 -5.89 -26.46 23.01
N ARG A 161 -6.66 -27.57 22.98
CA ARG A 161 -7.72 -27.77 21.98
C ARG A 161 -8.94 -26.90 22.27
N ALA A 162 -9.30 -26.71 23.53
CA ALA A 162 -10.42 -25.86 23.92
C ALA A 162 -10.15 -24.37 23.66
N PHE A 163 -8.88 -23.94 23.75
CA PHE A 163 -8.48 -22.54 23.59
C PHE A 163 -8.45 -22.05 22.12
N ILE A 164 -8.36 -22.95 21.14
CA ILE A 164 -8.26 -22.60 19.72
C ILE A 164 -9.53 -23.06 18.97
N PRO A 165 -10.47 -22.16 18.65
CA PRO A 165 -11.70 -22.53 17.95
C PRO A 165 -11.43 -22.88 16.47
N GLY A 166 -12.15 -23.87 15.92
CA GLY A 166 -12.37 -23.95 14.47
C GLY A 166 -11.91 -25.19 13.69
N GLN A 167 -11.86 -26.40 14.25
CA GLN A 167 -11.88 -27.62 13.40
C GLN A 167 -12.89 -28.66 13.87
N PRO A 168 -13.70 -29.24 12.95
CA PRO A 168 -14.53 -30.39 13.28
C PRO A 168 -13.64 -31.58 13.64
N ALA A 169 -14.09 -32.37 14.62
CA ALA A 169 -13.44 -33.60 15.01
C ALA A 169 -13.20 -34.48 13.77
N ARG A 170 -11.94 -34.82 13.49
CA ARG A 170 -11.65 -35.90 12.54
C ARG A 170 -12.28 -37.16 13.12
N ILE A 171 -13.34 -37.64 12.48
CA ILE A 171 -13.84 -39.00 12.70
C ILE A 171 -12.71 -39.92 12.24
N ALA A 172 -12.15 -40.67 13.20
CA ALA A 172 -11.16 -41.70 12.91
C ALA A 172 -11.82 -42.79 12.06
N SER A 173 -11.17 -43.15 10.96
CA SER A 173 -11.32 -44.41 10.24
C SER A 173 -10.11 -45.27 10.51
#